data_AF-A0A9R1BUQ2-F1
#
_entry.id   AF-A0A9R1BUQ2-F1
#
_cell.length_a   1.000
_cell.length_b   1.000
_cell.length_c   1.000
_cell.angle_alpha   90.00
_cell.angle_beta   90.00
_cell.angle_gamma   90.00
#
_symmetry.space_group_name_H-M   'P 1'
#
loop_
_entity.id
_entity.type
_entity.pdbx_description
1 polymer ?
#
loop_
_entity_poly.entity_id
_entity_poly.type
_entity_poly.pdbx_seq_one_letter_code
_entity_poly.pdbx_strand_id
1 'polypeptide(L)'
;MDTQIWYAVFSTLIGGIYGACRRLGEIRTLGMLRSRFESLPWAFNKLLIPSDQHKRKGFRAAFSTKLAKPSGNEQEREKIAARFAQMWNLIITSFREEDLIDNREMDLLLVPYCKDRELDIFQWPPFLLASKIPIALDMAADSGGNHRDLNKRMKSDPYFSYAIRECYASFKNIINTLVFGQREKVVMQEIFEVVDKHIAEETLIRDLNMRSLPALSKKLIELLEFTAKE
;
A
#
# COMPACT_ATOMS: atom_id res chain seq x y z
N MET A 1 -36.27 -2.84 40.91
CA MET A 1 -35.83 -3.19 39.55
C MET A 1 -34.55 -2.47 39.27
N ASP A 2 -33.56 -3.22 38.81
CA ASP A 2 -32.15 -2.88 38.84
C ASP A 2 -31.79 -1.83 37.78
N THR A 3 -31.25 -0.69 38.22
CA THR A 3 -30.74 0.38 37.35
C THR A 3 -29.66 -0.13 36.40
N GLN A 4 -28.99 -1.23 36.74
CA GLN A 4 -28.03 -1.90 35.87
C GLN A 4 -28.68 -2.55 34.65
N ILE A 5 -29.87 -3.15 34.80
CA ILE A 5 -30.63 -3.73 33.69
C ILE A 5 -31.09 -2.63 32.74
N TRP A 6 -31.56 -1.50 33.28
CA TRP A 6 -31.95 -0.34 32.47
C TRP A 6 -30.77 0.30 31.74
N TYR A 7 -29.61 0.42 32.40
CA TYR A 7 -28.40 0.93 31.77
C TYR A 7 -27.88 -0.01 30.68
N ALA A 8 -27.93 -1.32 30.88
CA ALA A 8 -27.55 -2.31 29.88
C ALA A 8 -28.46 -2.23 28.65
N VAL A 9 -29.79 -2.19 28.83
CA VAL A 9 -30.73 -2.07 27.70
C VAL A 9 -30.52 -0.75 26.95
N PHE A 10 -30.36 0.37 27.66
CA PHE A 10 -30.18 1.68 27.04
C PHE A 10 -28.83 1.81 26.32
N SER A 11 -27.74 1.35 26.93
CA SER A 11 -26.40 1.36 26.32
C SER A 11 -26.31 0.46 25.09
N THR A 12 -26.98 -0.69 25.09
CA THR A 12 -27.04 -1.59 23.92
C THR A 12 -27.86 -0.97 22.79
N LEU A 13 -28.96 -0.28 23.11
CA LEU A 13 -29.83 0.34 22.11
C LEU A 13 -29.20 1.60 21.50
N ILE A 14 -28.58 2.45 22.33
CA ILE A 14 -27.80 3.60 21.87
C ILE A 14 -26.55 3.14 21.12
N GLY A 15 -25.83 2.13 21.64
CA GLY A 15 -24.67 1.54 20.96
C GLY A 15 -25.03 0.92 19.61
N GLY A 16 -26.18 0.26 19.52
CA GLY A 16 -26.73 -0.31 18.28
C GLY A 16 -27.16 0.76 17.27
N ILE A 17 -27.84 1.82 17.72
CA ILE A 17 -28.20 2.97 16.88
C ILE A 17 -26.94 3.70 16.42
N TYR A 18 -25.96 3.91 17.30
CA TYR A 18 -24.70 4.55 16.96
C TYR A 18 -23.87 3.70 16.01
N GLY A 19 -23.87 2.38 16.19
CA GLY A 19 -23.30 1.39 15.29
C GLY A 19 -23.91 1.45 13.89
N ALA A 20 -25.25 1.42 13.82
CA ALA A 20 -26.00 1.51 12.56
C ALA A 20 -25.83 2.86 11.85
N CYS A 21 -25.90 3.99 12.59
CA CYS A 21 -25.70 5.33 12.05
C CYS A 21 -24.27 5.57 11.55
N ARG A 22 -23.27 4.95 12.19
CA ARG A 22 -21.86 5.00 11.74
C ARG A 22 -21.53 3.96 10.68
N ARG A 23 -22.48 3.10 10.31
CA ARG A 23 -22.25 1.94 9.45
C ARG A 23 -21.06 1.09 9.94
N LEU A 24 -20.89 1.02 11.26
CA LEU A 24 -19.89 0.15 11.90
C LEU A 24 -20.31 -1.30 11.58
N GLY A 25 -19.49 -1.97 10.77
CA GLY A 25 -19.81 -3.28 10.18
C GLY A 25 -20.19 -3.26 8.69
N GLU A 26 -20.06 -2.13 7.97
CA GLU A 26 -20.25 -2.05 6.51
C GLU A 26 -19.06 -2.64 5.74
N ILE A 27 -17.84 -2.56 6.27
CA ILE A 27 -16.69 -3.29 5.74
C ILE A 27 -16.80 -4.75 6.18
N ARG A 28 -17.61 -5.52 5.47
CA ARG A 28 -17.83 -6.95 5.74
C ARG A 28 -16.81 -7.87 5.05
N THR A 29 -16.00 -7.32 4.15
CA THR A 29 -15.04 -8.08 3.36
C THR A 29 -13.74 -7.31 3.18
N LEU A 30 -12.65 -8.07 3.03
CA LEU A 30 -11.34 -7.54 2.69
C LEU A 30 -11.34 -6.80 1.34
N GLY A 31 -12.27 -7.12 0.43
CA GLY A 31 -12.49 -6.37 -0.81
C GLY A 31 -13.05 -4.96 -0.58
N MET A 32 -13.99 -4.80 0.37
CA MET A 32 -14.48 -3.48 0.75
C MET A 32 -13.41 -2.66 1.47
N LEU A 33 -12.60 -3.30 2.32
CA LEU A 33 -11.43 -2.65 2.93
C LEU A 33 -10.45 -2.17 1.86
N ARG A 34 -10.06 -3.06 0.93
CA ARG A 34 -9.14 -2.77 -0.18
C ARG A 34 -9.57 -1.58 -1.02
N SER A 35 -10.84 -1.51 -1.43
CA SER A 35 -11.34 -0.42 -2.27
C SER A 35 -11.36 0.95 -1.58
N ARG A 36 -11.43 0.97 -0.24
CA ARG A 36 -11.44 2.21 0.55
C ARG A 36 -10.07 2.57 1.13
N PHE A 37 -9.13 1.63 1.11
CA PHE A 37 -7.85 1.76 1.78
C PHE A 37 -7.03 2.94 1.27
N GLU A 38 -7.06 3.27 -0.03
CA GLU A 38 -6.35 4.44 -0.57
C GLU A 38 -6.81 5.75 0.10
N SER A 39 -8.10 5.87 0.39
CA SER A 39 -8.68 7.07 1.01
C SER A 39 -8.56 7.09 2.54
N LEU A 40 -8.23 5.95 3.14
CA LEU A 40 -8.31 5.71 4.57
C LEU A 40 -7.24 6.47 5.38
N PRO A 41 -5.95 6.52 4.97
CA PRO A 41 -4.94 7.35 5.64
C PRO A 41 -5.35 8.81 5.74
N TRP A 42 -5.96 9.33 4.69
CA TRP A 42 -6.37 10.72 4.64
C TRP A 42 -7.64 11.00 5.45
N ALA A 43 -8.65 10.14 5.33
CA ALA A 43 -9.87 10.23 6.14
C ALA A 43 -9.54 10.15 7.64
N PHE A 44 -8.64 9.25 8.01
CA PHE A 44 -8.14 9.09 9.36
C PHE A 44 -7.49 10.39 9.87
N ASN A 45 -6.51 10.92 9.13
CA ASN A 45 -5.78 12.12 9.55
C ASN A 45 -6.71 13.35 9.69
N LYS A 46 -7.75 13.46 8.86
CA LYS A 46 -8.73 14.55 8.95
C LYS A 46 -9.69 14.43 10.14
N LEU A 47 -10.05 13.21 10.52
CA LEU A 47 -11.07 12.95 11.56
C LEU A 47 -10.47 12.78 12.95
N LEU A 48 -9.27 12.21 13.04
CA LEU A 48 -8.65 11.83 14.32
C LEU A 48 -7.53 12.76 14.76
N ILE A 49 -6.96 13.57 13.86
CA ILE A 49 -5.97 14.58 14.25
C ILE A 49 -6.65 15.94 14.31
N PRO A 50 -6.76 16.56 15.49
CA PRO A 50 -7.21 17.94 15.61
C PRO A 50 -6.25 18.82 14.80
N SER A 51 -6.75 19.51 13.78
CA SER A 51 -6.01 20.62 13.18
C SER A 51 -6.04 21.78 14.16
N ASP A 52 -4.88 22.30 14.55
CA ASP A 52 -4.75 23.49 15.40
C ASP A 52 -5.45 24.73 14.81
N GLN A 53 -5.85 24.70 13.53
CA GLN A 53 -6.49 25.83 12.86
C GLN A 53 -8.01 25.89 12.95
N HIS A 54 -8.69 24.90 13.55
CA HIS A 54 -10.14 24.98 13.76
C HIS A 54 -10.56 24.49 15.15
N LYS A 55 -10.24 25.30 16.17
CA LYS A 55 -11.07 25.35 17.37
C LYS A 55 -12.51 25.71 16.95
N ARG A 56 -13.44 24.82 17.27
CA ARG A 56 -14.91 24.91 17.12
C ARG A 56 -15.45 24.56 15.73
N LYS A 57 -15.89 23.31 15.58
CA LYS A 57 -17.19 22.95 15.00
C LYS A 57 -17.49 21.49 15.38
N GLY A 58 -18.61 21.27 16.06
CA GLY A 58 -18.97 19.98 16.65
C GLY A 58 -19.11 18.85 15.64
N PHE A 59 -19.35 17.64 16.18
CA PHE A 59 -19.41 16.35 15.47
C PHE A 59 -20.12 16.35 14.10
N ARG A 60 -21.04 17.27 13.82
CA ARG A 60 -21.75 17.40 12.53
C ARG A 60 -20.88 17.86 11.35
N ALA A 61 -19.74 18.52 11.57
CA ALA A 61 -18.86 18.97 10.49
C ALA A 61 -17.96 17.86 9.91
N ALA A 62 -17.73 16.78 10.69
CA ALA A 62 -17.00 15.60 10.23
C ALA A 62 -17.71 14.86 9.08
N PHE A 63 -19.04 15.00 8.99
CA PHE A 63 -19.89 14.24 8.08
C PHE A 63 -20.23 14.92 6.75
N SER A 64 -19.95 16.23 6.56
CA SER A 64 -20.38 16.97 5.37
C SER A 64 -19.28 17.36 4.39
N THR A 65 -18.02 17.05 4.69
CA THR A 65 -16.94 17.54 3.84
C THR A 65 -16.60 16.52 2.78
N LYS A 66 -16.99 16.78 1.51
CA LYS A 66 -16.47 16.08 0.34
C LYS A 66 -14.99 15.79 0.54
N LEU A 67 -14.63 14.54 0.32
CA LEU A 67 -13.29 14.03 0.55
C LEU A 67 -12.32 14.61 -0.53
N ALA A 68 -12.03 15.91 -0.48
CA ALA A 68 -11.05 16.55 -1.36
C ALA A 68 -9.62 16.23 -0.89
N LYS A 69 -8.88 15.49 -1.73
CA LYS A 69 -7.44 15.20 -1.56
C LYS A 69 -6.70 16.54 -1.37
N PRO A 70 -6.03 16.79 -0.23
CA PRO A 70 -5.37 18.07 0.00
C PRO A 70 -4.21 18.20 -0.98
N SER A 71 -4.08 19.39 -1.58
CA SER A 71 -2.95 19.80 -2.41
C SER A 71 -1.73 20.12 -1.54
N GLY A 72 -1.40 19.26 -0.58
CA GLY A 72 -0.27 19.43 0.34
C GLY A 72 1.05 18.97 -0.26
N ASN A 73 2.14 19.58 0.23
CA ASN A 73 3.53 19.27 -0.12
C ASN A 73 3.83 17.77 0.13
N GLU A 74 4.78 17.19 -0.61
CA GLU A 74 5.16 15.76 -0.51
C GLU A 74 5.45 15.31 0.93
N GLN A 75 6.17 16.14 1.68
CA GLN A 75 6.44 15.95 3.12
C GLN A 75 5.18 15.87 4.00
N GLU A 76 4.11 16.60 3.66
CA GLU A 76 2.86 16.49 4.43
C GLU A 76 2.17 15.16 4.15
N ARG A 77 2.23 14.66 2.92
CA ARG A 77 1.67 13.36 2.55
C ARG A 77 2.39 12.23 3.25
N GLU A 78 3.72 12.28 3.31
CA GLU A 78 4.53 11.34 4.08
C GLU A 78 4.19 11.35 5.55
N LYS A 79 4.10 12.53 6.18
CA LYS A 79 3.71 12.66 7.60
C LYS A 79 2.32 12.08 7.87
N ILE A 80 1.37 12.30 6.96
CA ILE A 80 0.02 11.72 7.06
C ILE A 80 0.09 10.20 6.99
N ALA A 81 0.85 9.68 6.02
CA ALA A 81 1.01 8.25 5.81
C ALA A 81 1.73 7.60 7.01
N ALA A 82 2.66 8.32 7.65
CA ALA A 82 3.35 7.90 8.86
C ALA A 82 2.45 7.59 10.02
N ARG A 83 1.63 8.58 10.35
CA ARG A 83 0.73 8.54 11.49
C ARG A 83 -0.31 7.46 11.28
N PHE A 84 -0.79 7.35 10.03
CA PHE A 84 -1.69 6.27 9.66
C PHE A 84 -1.03 4.91 9.85
N ALA A 85 0.18 4.68 9.33
CA ALA A 85 0.86 3.40 9.45
C ALA A 85 1.15 3.01 10.91
N GLN A 86 1.58 3.97 11.74
CA GLN A 86 1.78 3.73 13.17
C GLN A 86 0.50 3.24 13.86
N MET A 87 -0.63 3.91 13.61
CA MET A 87 -1.90 3.51 14.19
C MET A 87 -2.40 2.18 13.61
N TRP A 88 -2.33 2.03 12.29
CA TRP A 88 -2.77 0.83 11.61
C TRP A 88 -2.01 -0.39 12.11
N ASN A 89 -0.68 -0.30 12.19
CA ASN A 89 0.14 -1.39 12.69
C ASN A 89 -0.20 -1.73 14.15
N LEU A 90 -0.52 -0.75 14.99
CA LEU A 90 -0.99 -0.98 16.35
C LEU A 90 -2.33 -1.75 16.39
N ILE A 91 -3.27 -1.41 15.51
CA ILE A 91 -4.55 -2.13 15.38
C ILE A 91 -4.32 -3.58 14.93
N ILE A 92 -3.42 -3.79 13.97
CA ILE A 92 -3.10 -5.12 13.47
C ILE A 92 -2.39 -5.95 14.56
N THR A 93 -1.47 -5.37 15.33
CA THR A 93 -0.84 -6.06 16.46
C THR A 93 -1.85 -6.37 17.55
N SER A 94 -2.81 -5.49 17.86
CA SER A 94 -3.84 -5.79 18.85
C SER A 94 -4.75 -6.93 18.39
N PHE A 95 -5.09 -7.00 17.10
CA PHE A 95 -5.85 -8.14 16.56
C PHE A 95 -5.09 -9.47 16.73
N ARG A 96 -3.75 -9.43 16.58
CA ARG A 96 -2.94 -10.60 16.83
C ARG A 96 -2.90 -10.97 18.31
N GLU A 97 -2.75 -9.99 19.21
CA GLU A 97 -2.74 -10.17 20.67
C GLU A 97 -4.08 -10.73 21.19
N GLU A 98 -5.20 -10.32 20.58
CA GLU A 98 -6.55 -10.82 20.88
C GLU A 98 -6.89 -12.14 20.15
N ASP A 99 -5.91 -12.76 19.47
CA ASP A 99 -6.03 -14.02 18.73
C ASP A 99 -7.13 -14.02 17.64
N LEU A 100 -7.38 -12.84 17.04
CA LEU A 100 -8.36 -12.66 15.95
C LEU A 100 -7.76 -12.98 14.57
N ILE A 101 -6.44 -12.92 14.45
CA ILE A 101 -5.67 -13.18 13.22
C ILE A 101 -4.41 -13.98 13.55
N ASP A 102 -3.92 -14.77 12.59
CA ASP A 102 -2.66 -15.49 12.74
C ASP A 102 -1.42 -14.60 12.43
N ASN A 103 -0.22 -15.13 12.66
CA ASN A 103 1.03 -14.41 12.39
C ASN A 103 1.20 -14.06 10.89
N ARG A 104 0.73 -14.92 9.99
CA ARG A 104 0.86 -14.73 8.54
C ARG A 104 -0.08 -13.63 8.06
N GLU A 105 -1.31 -13.61 8.55
CA GLU A 105 -2.30 -12.58 8.32
C GLU A 105 -1.82 -11.23 8.87
N MET A 106 -1.22 -11.22 10.07
CA MET A 106 -0.56 -10.05 10.63
C MET A 106 0.50 -9.50 9.67
N ASP A 107 1.44 -10.33 9.22
CA ASP A 107 2.52 -9.92 8.31
C ASP A 107 2.00 -9.36 6.97
N LEU A 108 0.90 -9.92 6.45
CA LEU A 108 0.27 -9.43 5.21
C LEU A 108 -0.45 -8.10 5.38
N LEU A 109 -0.92 -7.77 6.59
CA LEU A 109 -1.70 -6.58 6.89
C LEU A 109 -0.85 -5.41 7.38
N LEU A 110 0.34 -5.66 7.93
CA LEU A 110 1.24 -4.60 8.38
C LEU A 110 1.68 -3.69 7.23
N VAL A 111 1.73 -2.39 7.51
CA VAL A 111 2.32 -1.38 6.61
C VAL A 111 3.82 -1.29 6.94
N PRO A 112 4.73 -1.60 6.00
CA PRO A 112 6.19 -1.55 6.24
C PRO A 112 6.74 -0.11 6.21
N TYR A 113 6.07 0.80 6.92
CA TYR A 113 6.27 2.25 6.82
C TYR A 113 7.67 2.76 7.22
N CYS A 114 8.45 2.00 7.99
CA CYS A 114 9.70 2.47 8.57
C CYS A 114 10.94 1.65 8.18
N LYS A 115 10.82 0.60 7.37
CA LYS A 115 11.92 -0.38 7.23
C LYS A 115 13.02 0.09 6.27
N ASP A 116 12.67 0.74 5.16
CA ASP A 116 13.65 1.16 4.15
C ASP A 116 13.64 2.68 3.92
N ARG A 117 14.41 3.41 4.73
CA ARG A 117 14.65 4.86 4.49
C ARG A 117 15.33 5.14 3.14
N GLU A 118 15.93 4.12 2.53
CA GLU A 118 16.63 4.21 1.25
C GLU A 118 15.69 4.20 0.04
N LEU A 119 14.47 3.67 0.19
CA LEU A 119 13.56 3.50 -0.95
C LEU A 119 12.73 4.74 -1.26
N ASP A 120 12.68 5.74 -0.39
CA ASP A 120 11.93 7.02 -0.54
C ASP A 120 10.51 6.86 -1.12
N ILE A 121 9.89 5.70 -0.87
CA ILE A 121 8.60 5.30 -1.43
C ILE A 121 7.74 4.79 -0.29
N PHE A 122 6.51 5.28 -0.23
CA PHE A 122 5.51 4.71 0.68
C PHE A 122 5.13 3.31 0.22
N GLN A 123 5.52 2.31 1.02
CA GLN A 123 5.21 0.90 0.78
C GLN A 123 3.83 0.57 1.31
N TRP A 124 3.00 -0.04 0.46
CA TRP A 124 1.65 -0.46 0.85
C TRP A 124 1.68 -1.89 1.43
N PRO A 125 0.75 -2.24 2.34
CA PRO A 125 0.63 -3.60 2.83
C PRO A 125 0.54 -4.65 1.72
N PRO A 126 1.21 -5.81 1.87
CA PRO A 126 1.22 -6.88 0.86
C PRO A 126 -0.16 -7.30 0.36
N PHE A 127 -1.19 -7.31 1.23
CA PHE A 127 -2.54 -7.69 0.82
C PHE A 127 -3.15 -6.79 -0.28
N LEU A 128 -2.73 -5.53 -0.39
CA LEU A 128 -3.18 -4.61 -1.44
C LEU A 128 -2.44 -4.85 -2.75
N LEU A 129 -1.20 -5.33 -2.67
CA LEU A 129 -0.31 -5.58 -3.80
C LEU A 129 -0.42 -7.01 -4.34
N ALA A 130 -1.11 -7.89 -3.60
CA ALA A 130 -1.31 -9.28 -3.95
C ALA A 130 -1.73 -9.47 -5.42
N SER A 131 -0.99 -10.35 -6.10
CA SER A 131 -1.12 -10.72 -7.52
C SER A 131 -0.85 -9.60 -8.54
N LYS A 132 -0.58 -8.36 -8.14
CA LYS A 132 -0.38 -7.24 -9.09
C LYS A 132 0.89 -7.37 -9.90
N ILE A 133 1.99 -7.78 -9.27
CA ILE A 133 3.29 -7.99 -9.93
C ILE A 133 3.22 -9.10 -10.99
N PRO A 134 2.82 -10.37 -10.68
CA PRO A 134 2.78 -11.43 -11.68
C PRO A 134 1.82 -11.11 -12.83
N ILE A 135 0.65 -10.53 -12.53
CA ILE A 135 -0.29 -10.11 -13.57
C ILE A 135 0.33 -9.03 -14.47
N ALA A 136 1.03 -8.05 -13.90
CA ALA A 136 1.69 -7.01 -14.69
C ALA A 136 2.83 -7.57 -15.57
N LEU A 137 3.58 -8.55 -15.06
CA LEU A 137 4.64 -9.25 -15.81
C LEU A 137 4.07 -9.99 -17.01
N ASP A 138 3.01 -10.79 -16.80
CA ASP A 138 2.35 -11.55 -17.87
C ASP A 138 1.74 -10.59 -18.91
N MET A 139 1.05 -9.54 -18.46
CA MET A 139 0.51 -8.51 -19.36
C MET A 139 1.60 -7.79 -20.16
N ALA A 140 2.79 -7.57 -19.59
CA ALA A 140 3.91 -6.96 -20.28
C ALA A 140 4.50 -7.91 -21.35
N ALA A 141 4.65 -9.20 -21.02
CA ALA A 141 5.12 -10.22 -21.95
C ALA A 141 4.17 -10.41 -23.14
N ASP A 142 2.86 -10.41 -22.87
CA ASP A 142 1.81 -10.60 -23.88
C ASP A 142 1.43 -9.31 -24.63
N SER A 143 1.99 -8.16 -24.24
CA SER A 143 1.61 -6.86 -24.82
C SER A 143 1.89 -6.73 -26.31
N GLY A 144 2.81 -7.53 -26.86
CA GLY A 144 3.19 -7.48 -28.28
C GLY A 144 3.67 -6.10 -28.75
N GLY A 145 4.11 -5.23 -27.83
CA GLY A 145 4.48 -3.82 -28.10
C GLY A 145 3.31 -2.82 -28.08
N ASN A 146 2.08 -3.26 -27.81
CA ASN A 146 0.92 -2.37 -27.68
C ASN A 146 0.88 -1.70 -26.29
N HIS A 147 1.66 -0.62 -26.16
CA HIS A 147 1.77 0.17 -24.94
C HIS A 147 0.42 0.76 -24.48
N ARG A 148 -0.51 1.09 -25.39
CA ARG A 148 -1.76 1.78 -25.04
C ARG A 148 -2.71 0.91 -24.21
N ASP A 149 -2.90 -0.34 -24.62
CA ASP A 149 -3.81 -1.25 -23.92
C ASP A 149 -3.25 -1.69 -22.57
N LEU A 150 -1.93 -1.88 -22.49
CA LEU A 150 -1.25 -2.18 -21.25
C LEU A 150 -1.37 -1.02 -20.25
N ASN A 151 -1.05 0.21 -20.68
CA ASN A 151 -1.13 1.38 -19.81
C ASN A 151 -2.57 1.63 -19.33
N LYS A 152 -3.57 1.37 -20.18
CA LYS A 152 -5.00 1.44 -19.78
C LYS A 152 -5.35 0.42 -18.70
N ARG A 153 -4.88 -0.81 -18.80
CA ARG A 153 -5.12 -1.86 -17.79
C ARG A 153 -4.39 -1.55 -16.49
N MET A 154 -3.16 -1.06 -16.55
CA MET A 154 -2.39 -0.67 -15.37
C MET A 154 -3.01 0.53 -14.66
N LYS A 155 -3.50 1.53 -15.39
CA LYS A 155 -4.19 2.70 -14.84
C LYS A 155 -5.57 2.40 -14.26
N SER A 156 -6.13 1.20 -14.47
CA SER A 156 -7.44 0.82 -13.93
C SER A 156 -7.44 0.68 -12.40
N ASP A 157 -6.28 0.37 -11.82
CA ASP A 157 -6.11 0.23 -10.37
C ASP A 157 -4.79 0.90 -9.95
N PRO A 158 -4.84 1.92 -9.07
CA PRO A 158 -3.65 2.64 -8.61
C PRO A 158 -2.59 1.73 -7.97
N TYR A 159 -3.01 0.60 -7.36
CA TYR A 159 -2.10 -0.35 -6.72
C TYR A 159 -1.15 -1.06 -7.69
N PHE A 160 -1.44 -1.11 -8.99
CA PHE A 160 -0.45 -1.60 -9.98
C PHE A 160 0.78 -0.71 -10.03
N SER A 161 0.58 0.60 -10.09
CA SER A 161 1.70 1.55 -10.17
C SER A 161 2.55 1.53 -8.91
N TYR A 162 1.92 1.42 -7.74
CA TYR A 162 2.62 1.26 -6.47
C TYR A 162 3.41 -0.05 -6.42
N ALA A 163 2.77 -1.19 -6.73
CA ALA A 163 3.43 -2.51 -6.71
C ALA A 163 4.66 -2.58 -7.61
N ILE A 164 4.57 -2.00 -8.81
CA ILE A 164 5.65 -2.05 -9.80
C ILE A 164 6.81 -1.14 -9.40
N ARG A 165 6.51 0.08 -8.93
CA ARG A 165 7.54 1.01 -8.45
C ARG A 165 8.28 0.45 -7.24
N GLU A 166 7.54 -0.09 -6.28
CA GLU A 166 8.10 -0.74 -5.10
C GLU A 166 8.96 -1.94 -5.48
N CYS A 167 8.43 -2.86 -6.31
CA CYS A 167 9.17 -4.04 -6.76
C CYS A 167 10.48 -3.67 -7.48
N TYR A 168 10.45 -2.66 -8.35
CA TYR A 168 11.63 -2.21 -9.07
C TYR A 168 12.65 -1.55 -8.13
N ALA A 169 12.21 -0.73 -7.19
CA ALA A 169 13.11 -0.10 -6.22
C ALA A 169 13.75 -1.13 -5.29
N SER A 170 12.96 -2.10 -4.77
CA SER A 170 13.47 -3.22 -3.99
C SER A 170 14.45 -4.07 -4.80
N PHE A 171 14.17 -4.34 -6.07
CA PHE A 171 15.07 -5.06 -6.97
C PHE A 171 16.42 -4.35 -7.10
N LYS A 172 16.41 -3.03 -7.34
CA LYS A 172 17.65 -2.22 -7.38
C LYS A 172 18.43 -2.35 -6.07
N ASN A 173 17.76 -2.27 -4.92
CA ASN A 173 18.44 -2.37 -3.63
C ASN A 173 19.08 -3.75 -3.43
N ILE A 174 18.32 -4.83 -3.65
CA ILE A 174 18.79 -6.21 -3.52
C ILE A 174 20.03 -6.46 -4.40
N ILE A 175 19.99 -6.05 -5.67
CA ILE A 175 21.13 -6.22 -6.58
C ILE A 175 22.34 -5.41 -6.12
N ASN A 176 22.14 -4.16 -5.68
CA ASN A 176 23.22 -3.33 -5.16
C ASN A 176 23.85 -3.88 -3.87
N THR A 177 23.07 -4.57 -3.03
CA THR A 177 23.57 -5.25 -1.82
C THR A 177 24.34 -6.53 -2.17
N LEU A 178 23.86 -7.33 -3.12
CA LEU A 178 24.44 -8.64 -3.44
C LEU A 178 25.68 -8.56 -4.33
N VAL A 179 25.76 -7.55 -5.20
CA VAL A 179 26.90 -7.41 -6.12
C VAL A 179 28.05 -6.74 -5.38
N PHE A 180 29.08 -7.49 -4.99
CA PHE A 180 30.25 -6.96 -4.29
C PHE A 180 31.35 -6.42 -5.23
N GLY A 181 31.42 -6.94 -6.47
CA GLY A 181 32.49 -6.61 -7.41
C GLY A 181 32.36 -5.20 -8.02
N GLN A 182 33.46 -4.44 -8.02
CA GLN A 182 33.46 -3.04 -8.46
C GLN A 182 33.13 -2.87 -9.94
N ARG A 183 33.53 -3.82 -10.80
CA ARG A 183 33.23 -3.76 -12.24
C ARG A 183 31.77 -4.10 -12.52
N GLU A 184 31.26 -5.11 -11.81
CA GLU A 184 29.88 -5.58 -11.90
C GLU A 184 28.91 -4.50 -11.40
N LYS A 185 29.28 -3.76 -10.34
CA LYS A 185 28.50 -2.60 -9.86
C LYS A 185 28.35 -1.52 -10.94
N VAL A 186 29.43 -1.18 -11.64
CA VAL A 186 29.39 -0.16 -12.71
C VAL A 186 28.46 -0.60 -13.83
N VAL A 187 28.58 -1.86 -14.28
CA VAL A 187 27.70 -2.40 -15.34
C VAL A 187 26.24 -2.42 -14.90
N MET A 188 25.95 -2.81 -13.65
CA MET A 188 24.58 -2.79 -13.13
C MET A 188 24.00 -1.38 -13.03
N GLN A 189 24.81 -0.39 -12.63
CA GLN A 189 24.40 1.00 -12.62
C GLN A 189 24.06 1.52 -14.02
N GLU A 190 24.90 1.24 -15.02
CA GLU A 190 24.62 1.60 -16.42
C GLU A 190 23.30 0.99 -16.92
N ILE A 191 23.04 -0.28 -16.58
CA ILE A 191 21.78 -0.95 -16.92
C ILE A 191 20.59 -0.24 -16.26
N PHE A 192 20.68 0.07 -14.97
CA PHE A 192 19.61 0.76 -14.25
C PHE A 192 19.37 2.18 -14.78
N GLU A 193 20.41 2.91 -15.17
CA GLU A 193 20.27 4.23 -15.80
C GLU A 193 19.53 4.17 -17.14
N VAL A 194 19.85 3.17 -17.98
CA VAL A 194 19.15 2.95 -19.25
C VAL A 194 17.67 2.62 -19.01
N VAL A 195 17.37 1.77 -18.03
CA VAL A 195 15.99 1.42 -17.68
C VAL A 195 15.25 2.64 -17.12
N ASP A 196 15.87 3.40 -16.22
CA ASP A 196 15.29 4.61 -15.62
C ASP A 196 14.99 5.68 -16.68
N LYS A 197 15.84 5.83 -17.70
CA LYS A 197 15.59 6.70 -18.85
C LYS A 197 14.34 6.26 -19.64
N HIS A 198 14.22 4.97 -19.95
CA HIS A 198 13.06 4.44 -20.66
C HIS A 198 11.77 4.51 -19.83
N ILE A 199 11.86 4.43 -18.50
CA ILE A 199 10.73 4.69 -17.59
C ILE A 199 10.28 6.15 -17.70
N ALA A 200 11.22 7.09 -17.65
CA ALA A 200 10.93 8.53 -17.71
C ALA A 200 10.32 8.95 -19.06
N GLU A 201 10.78 8.35 -20.16
CA GLU A 201 10.26 8.62 -21.51
C GLU A 201 8.96 7.83 -21.84
N GLU A 202 8.49 6.96 -20.94
CA GLU A 202 7.38 6.02 -21.15
C GLU A 202 7.59 5.05 -22.34
N THR A 203 8.84 4.80 -22.74
CA THR A 203 9.19 4.02 -23.95
C THR A 203 9.53 2.56 -23.68
N LEU A 204 9.58 2.13 -22.42
CA LEU A 204 9.93 0.77 -21.98
C LEU A 204 9.33 -0.35 -22.84
N ILE A 205 8.00 -0.39 -22.98
CA ILE A 205 7.27 -1.48 -23.65
C ILE A 205 7.50 -1.49 -25.17
N ARG A 206 7.87 -0.34 -25.75
CA ARG A 206 8.13 -0.19 -27.18
C ARG A 206 9.56 -0.61 -27.52
N ASP A 207 10.51 -0.19 -26.70
CA ASP A 207 11.93 -0.25 -27.03
C ASP A 207 12.65 -1.45 -26.38
N LEU A 208 12.10 -2.02 -25.28
CA LEU A 208 12.65 -3.21 -24.61
C LEU A 208 11.79 -4.47 -24.84
N ASN A 209 12.47 -5.61 -24.96
CA ASN A 209 11.81 -6.90 -25.09
C ASN A 209 11.30 -7.41 -23.72
N MET A 210 10.01 -7.22 -23.47
CA MET A 210 9.34 -7.64 -22.23
C MET A 210 9.06 -9.15 -22.14
N ARG A 211 9.28 -9.93 -23.21
CA ARG A 211 8.97 -11.38 -23.21
C ARG A 211 9.83 -12.18 -22.22
N SER A 212 11.04 -11.70 -21.94
CA SER A 212 11.96 -12.36 -21.01
C SER A 212 11.76 -11.94 -19.55
N LEU A 213 10.88 -10.97 -19.29
CA LEU A 213 10.67 -10.40 -17.96
C LEU A 213 10.08 -11.42 -16.96
N PRO A 214 9.11 -12.29 -17.33
CA PRO A 214 8.65 -13.35 -16.44
C PRO A 214 9.76 -14.36 -16.09
N ALA A 215 10.62 -14.70 -17.06
CA ALA A 215 11.75 -15.61 -16.83
C ALA A 215 12.78 -14.99 -15.87
N LEU A 216 13.08 -13.70 -16.03
CA LEU A 216 13.93 -12.95 -15.10
C LEU A 216 13.33 -12.92 -13.69
N SER A 217 12.03 -12.64 -13.57
CA SER A 217 11.34 -12.65 -12.28
C SER A 217 11.40 -14.01 -11.60
N LYS A 218 11.24 -15.11 -12.35
CA LYS A 218 11.41 -16.46 -11.81
C LYS A 218 12.82 -16.70 -11.26
N LYS A 219 13.85 -16.26 -11.98
CA LYS A 219 15.25 -16.36 -11.52
C LYS A 219 15.53 -15.52 -10.28
N LEU A 220 14.91 -14.35 -10.18
CA LEU A 220 14.97 -13.53 -8.96
C LEU A 220 14.35 -14.25 -7.77
N ILE A 221 13.17 -14.85 -7.95
CA ILE A 221 12.49 -15.60 -6.89
C ILE A 221 13.37 -16.75 -6.43
N GLU A 222 13.94 -17.52 -7.35
CA GLU A 222 14.90 -18.59 -7.04
C GLU A 222 16.07 -18.04 -6.21
N LEU A 223 16.66 -16.90 -6.59
CA LEU A 223 17.73 -16.25 -5.84
C LEU A 223 17.29 -15.82 -4.43
N LEU A 224 16.11 -15.23 -4.30
CA LEU A 224 15.57 -14.78 -3.01
C LEU A 224 15.31 -15.95 -2.06
N GLU A 225 14.81 -17.06 -2.59
CA GLU A 225 14.63 -18.30 -1.83
C GLU A 225 15.95 -18.87 -1.29
N PHE A 226 17.07 -18.68 -2.01
CA PHE A 226 18.39 -19.03 -1.49
C PHE A 226 18.81 -18.10 -0.36
N THR A 227 18.62 -16.78 -0.51
CA THR A 227 18.99 -15.80 0.53
C THR A 227 18.12 -15.85 1.78
N ALA A 228 16.90 -16.39 1.70
CA ALA A 228 15.97 -16.51 2.83
C ALA A 228 16.10 -17.82 3.62
N LYS A 229 16.95 -18.76 3.15
CA LYS A 229 17.21 -20.05 3.80
C LYS A 229 18.46 -20.05 4.70
N GLU A 230 19.21 -18.96 4.71
CA GLU A 230 20.27 -18.69 5.69
C GLU A 230 19.75 -17.78 6.80
#